data_AF-A0A546XR41-F1
#
_entry.id   AF-A0A546XR41-F1
#
_cell.length_a   1.000
_cell.length_b   1.000
_cell.length_c   1.000
_cell.angle_alpha   90.00
_cell.angle_beta   90.00
_cell.angle_gamma   90.00
#
_symmetry.space_group_name_H-M   'P 1'
#
loop_
_entity.id
_entity.type
_entity.pdbx_description
1 polymer ?
#
loop_
_entity_poly.entity_id
_entity_poly.type
_entity_poly.pdbx_seq_one_letter_code
_entity_poly.pdbx_strand_id
1 'polypeptide(L)'
;MSMADELERQLEGISLVTVLGPDVRAELEAALRDYRDDLDFWKSNGYAVADLDQSVTVDKLLFMYMDEPIADLCVKNRILVCNSGNSVAKITSLPPYLPGVTRAEAFEKLNSIVCGGAAPGSLQSACCDYFVAFLPSNCFEKTGEISVRTVDGECGPFDVFTRQRQPEDQSDMFFKYEEIVCAGKSVF
;
A
#
# COMPACT_ATOMS: atom_id res chain seq x y z
N MET A 1 6.81 3.58 -33.95
CA MET A 1 6.45 3.60 -32.52
C MET A 1 5.66 4.84 -32.27
N SER A 2 4.45 4.70 -31.76
CA SER A 2 3.61 5.84 -31.42
C SER A 2 4.08 6.45 -30.10
N MET A 3 3.81 7.74 -29.88
CA MET A 3 4.08 8.41 -28.59
C MET A 3 3.33 7.72 -27.43
N ALA A 4 2.25 6.98 -27.72
CA ALA A 4 1.52 6.17 -26.74
C ALA A 4 2.24 4.85 -26.41
N ASP A 5 2.93 4.22 -27.38
CA ASP A 5 3.69 2.97 -27.15
C ASP A 5 4.97 3.25 -26.33
N GLU A 6 5.58 4.42 -26.55
CA GLU A 6 6.72 4.91 -25.77
C GLU A 6 6.28 5.26 -24.33
N LEU A 7 5.06 5.76 -24.17
CA LEU A 7 4.46 6.15 -22.89
C LEU A 7 3.94 4.95 -22.09
N GLU A 8 3.33 3.94 -22.71
CA GLU A 8 3.00 2.66 -22.05
C GLU A 8 4.28 1.99 -21.54
N ARG A 9 5.36 2.00 -22.34
CA ARG A 9 6.67 1.54 -21.89
C ARG A 9 7.30 2.39 -20.79
N GLN A 10 7.04 3.70 -20.76
CA GLN A 10 7.52 4.58 -19.70
C GLN A 10 6.66 4.45 -18.43
N LEU A 11 5.36 4.18 -18.54
CA LEU A 11 4.45 3.85 -17.43
C LEU A 11 4.75 2.46 -16.85
N GLU A 12 5.05 1.47 -17.70
CA GLU A 12 5.62 0.17 -17.32
C GLU A 12 7.04 0.31 -16.76
N GLY A 13 7.75 1.36 -17.17
CA GLY A 13 9.13 1.67 -16.84
C GLY A 13 9.30 2.66 -15.68
N ILE A 14 8.21 3.13 -15.05
CA ILE A 14 8.30 3.84 -13.77
C ILE A 14 8.86 2.80 -12.83
N SER A 15 10.15 2.95 -12.54
CA SER A 15 10.89 2.12 -11.62
C SER A 15 10.11 2.08 -10.32
N LEU A 16 9.34 1.00 -10.16
CA LEU A 16 8.75 0.57 -8.93
C LEU A 16 9.84 0.67 -7.88
N VAL A 17 9.82 1.71 -7.05
CA VAL A 17 10.76 1.84 -5.94
C VAL A 17 10.45 0.64 -5.06
N THR A 18 11.28 -0.38 -5.17
CA THR A 18 11.41 -1.38 -4.14
C THR A 18 12.25 -0.69 -3.09
N VAL A 19 11.63 -0.26 -1.99
CA VAL A 19 12.36 0.27 -0.85
C VAL A 19 13.19 -0.89 -0.28
N LEU A 20 14.49 -0.87 -0.62
CA LEU A 20 15.49 -1.88 -0.29
C LEU A 20 16.57 -1.36 0.69
N GLY A 21 16.46 -0.10 1.11
CA GLY A 21 17.43 0.56 1.99
C GLY A 21 17.21 0.28 3.49
N PRO A 22 18.25 0.48 4.34
CA PRO A 22 18.15 0.28 5.79
C PRO A 22 17.28 1.31 6.51
N ASP A 23 17.04 2.48 5.90
CA ASP A 23 16.18 3.54 6.43
C ASP A 23 14.90 3.66 5.60
N VAL A 24 13.94 2.76 5.89
CA VAL A 24 12.66 2.67 5.18
C VAL A 24 11.88 3.99 5.22
N ARG A 25 12.03 4.80 6.28
CA ARG A 25 11.35 6.10 6.37
C ARG A 25 11.89 7.09 5.35
N ALA A 26 13.21 7.24 5.27
CA ALA A 26 13.83 8.16 4.32
C ALA A 26 13.52 7.78 2.86
N GLU A 27 13.47 6.49 2.58
CA GLU A 27 13.11 5.96 1.26
C GLU A 27 11.63 6.20 0.93
N LEU A 28 10.71 6.06 1.89
CA LEU A 28 9.31 6.45 1.71
C LEU A 28 9.17 7.96 1.45
N GLU A 29 9.97 8.78 2.12
CA GLU A 29 9.99 10.23 1.87
C GLU A 29 10.50 10.56 0.47
N ALA A 30 11.48 9.81 -0.04
CA ALA A 30 11.98 9.94 -1.40
C ALA A 30 10.92 9.49 -2.42
N ALA A 31 10.37 8.29 -2.27
CA ALA A 31 9.35 7.75 -3.17
C ALA A 31 8.10 8.65 -3.23
N LEU A 32 7.71 9.26 -2.11
CA LEU A 32 6.60 10.19 -2.08
C LEU A 32 6.91 11.52 -2.78
N ARG A 33 8.18 11.98 -2.78
CA ARG A 33 8.60 13.15 -3.57
C ARG A 33 8.59 12.82 -5.07
N ASP A 34 9.18 11.70 -5.46
CA ASP A 34 9.23 11.28 -6.85
C ASP A 34 7.81 11.09 -7.43
N TYR A 35 6.92 10.46 -6.66
CA TYR A 35 5.52 10.32 -7.04
C TYR A 35 4.82 11.67 -7.26
N ARG A 36 5.11 12.69 -6.45
CA ARG A 36 4.54 14.04 -6.64
C ARG A 36 5.06 14.71 -7.90
N ASP A 37 6.35 14.59 -8.16
CA ASP A 37 6.97 15.14 -9.37
C ASP A 37 6.38 14.49 -10.62
N ASP A 38 6.12 13.18 -10.59
CA ASP A 38 5.42 12.45 -11.65
C ASP A 38 3.98 12.96 -11.85
N LEU A 39 3.23 13.18 -10.76
CA LEU A 39 1.86 13.72 -10.84
C LEU A 39 1.84 15.13 -11.45
N ASP A 40 2.76 16.01 -11.05
CA ASP A 40 2.86 17.38 -11.56
C ASP A 40 3.25 17.40 -13.04
N PHE A 41 4.15 16.49 -13.44
CA PHE A 41 4.49 16.27 -14.83
C PHE A 41 3.26 15.84 -15.64
N TRP A 42 2.48 14.87 -15.16
CA TRP A 42 1.27 14.42 -15.87
C TRP A 42 0.20 15.49 -15.98
N LYS A 43 -0.07 16.22 -14.89
CA LYS A 43 -1.01 17.36 -14.90
C LYS A 43 -0.58 18.40 -15.94
N SER A 44 0.70 18.73 -15.98
CA SER A 44 1.25 19.72 -16.93
C SER A 44 1.15 19.29 -18.39
N ASN A 45 1.07 17.98 -18.65
CA ASN A 45 0.90 17.40 -19.99
C ASN A 45 -0.57 17.06 -20.34
N GLY A 46 -1.53 17.47 -19.50
CA GLY A 46 -2.96 17.33 -19.80
C GLY A 46 -3.52 15.93 -19.57
N TYR A 47 -2.82 15.07 -18.84
CA TYR A 47 -3.34 13.76 -18.45
C TYR A 47 -4.37 13.91 -17.32
N ALA A 48 -5.39 13.05 -17.34
CA ALA A 48 -6.34 12.97 -16.24
C ALA A 48 -5.63 12.34 -15.04
N VAL A 49 -5.39 13.14 -14.01
CA VAL A 49 -4.80 12.71 -12.74
C VAL A 49 -5.86 12.86 -11.67
N ALA A 50 -6.01 11.86 -10.79
CA ALA A 50 -6.88 11.97 -9.63
C ALA A 50 -6.49 13.21 -8.79
N ASP A 51 -7.48 13.90 -8.22
CA ASP A 51 -7.22 15.05 -7.35
C ASP A 51 -6.73 14.56 -5.98
N LEU A 52 -5.45 14.18 -5.95
CA LEU A 52 -4.78 13.64 -4.78
C LEU A 52 -4.24 14.77 -3.91
N ASP A 53 -4.45 14.64 -2.60
CA ASP A 53 -3.93 15.59 -1.62
C ASP A 53 -2.39 15.51 -1.59
N GLN A 54 -1.74 16.42 -2.33
CA GLN A 54 -0.29 16.54 -2.38
C GLN A 54 0.32 16.95 -1.03
N SER A 55 -0.47 17.34 -0.02
CA SER A 55 0.02 17.68 1.33
C SER A 55 0.24 16.46 2.24
N VAL A 56 -0.15 15.25 1.80
CA VAL A 56 0.03 14.00 2.54
C VAL A 56 1.51 13.79 2.86
N THR A 57 1.86 13.68 4.13
CA THR A 57 3.23 13.33 4.57
C THR A 57 3.37 11.82 4.70
N VAL A 58 4.61 11.32 4.85
CA VAL A 58 4.88 9.89 5.05
C VAL A 58 4.11 9.33 6.27
N ASP A 59 3.95 10.13 7.33
CA ASP A 59 3.19 9.74 8.52
C ASP A 59 1.68 9.57 8.27
N LYS A 60 1.18 9.98 7.10
CA LYS A 60 -0.21 9.81 6.66
C LYS A 60 -0.36 8.77 5.56
N LEU A 61 0.72 8.11 5.13
CA LEU A 61 0.63 7.00 4.21
C LEU A 61 -0.12 5.83 4.86
N LEU A 62 -0.83 5.09 4.01
CA LEU A 62 -1.48 3.86 4.41
C LEU A 62 -0.71 2.69 3.83
N PHE A 63 -0.77 1.55 4.51
CA PHE A 63 0.04 0.39 4.21
C PHE A 63 -0.83 -0.86 4.13
N MET A 64 -0.54 -1.71 3.15
CA MET A 64 -1.02 -3.09 3.08
C MET A 64 0.20 -3.98 3.15
N TYR A 65 0.17 -4.94 4.08
CA TYR A 65 1.26 -5.89 4.29
C TYR A 65 0.96 -7.20 3.56
N MET A 66 1.99 -7.75 2.91
CA MET A 66 1.90 -8.89 2.01
C MET A 66 3.27 -9.54 1.79
N ASP A 67 3.32 -10.55 0.92
CA ASP A 67 4.57 -11.15 0.47
C ASP A 67 5.18 -10.37 -0.72
N GLU A 68 6.46 -10.64 -1.02
CA GLU A 68 7.18 -9.96 -2.10
C GLU A 68 6.50 -10.09 -3.46
N PRO A 69 6.06 -11.29 -3.91
CA PRO A 69 5.46 -11.43 -5.23
C PRO A 69 4.16 -10.63 -5.37
N ILE A 70 3.34 -10.54 -4.32
CA ILE A 70 2.10 -9.76 -4.37
C ILE A 70 2.38 -8.27 -4.29
N ALA A 71 3.39 -7.84 -3.52
CA ALA A 71 3.80 -6.43 -3.51
C ALA A 71 4.25 -6.00 -4.91
N ASP A 72 5.11 -6.79 -5.56
CA ASP A 72 5.55 -6.55 -6.92
C ASP A 72 4.37 -6.54 -7.92
N LEU A 73 3.45 -7.49 -7.79
CA LEU A 73 2.24 -7.54 -8.63
C LEU A 73 1.37 -6.29 -8.47
N CYS A 74 1.17 -5.82 -7.23
CA CYS A 74 0.35 -4.65 -6.91
C CYS A 74 0.88 -3.42 -7.61
N VAL A 75 2.18 -3.15 -7.49
CA VAL A 75 2.71 -1.91 -8.05
C VAL A 75 2.87 -2.01 -9.58
N LYS A 76 3.25 -3.18 -10.14
CA LYS A 76 3.38 -3.37 -11.60
C LYS A 76 2.06 -3.16 -12.33
N ASN A 77 0.97 -3.67 -11.76
CA ASN A 77 -0.34 -3.61 -12.39
C ASN A 77 -1.21 -2.46 -11.88
N ARG A 78 -0.70 -1.65 -10.95
CA ARG A 78 -1.47 -0.60 -10.27
C ARG A 78 -2.78 -1.17 -9.69
N ILE A 79 -2.63 -2.24 -8.90
CA ILE A 79 -3.74 -2.93 -8.25
C ILE A 79 -3.58 -3.02 -6.74
N LEU A 80 -4.71 -3.08 -6.05
CA LEU A 80 -4.81 -3.38 -4.63
C LEU A 80 -5.51 -4.73 -4.46
N VAL A 81 -4.84 -5.71 -3.84
CA VAL A 81 -5.42 -7.04 -3.64
C VAL A 81 -6.44 -7.08 -2.50
N CYS A 82 -7.40 -7.99 -2.60
CA CYS A 82 -8.30 -8.33 -1.49
C CYS A 82 -7.55 -9.24 -0.50
N ASN A 83 -7.21 -8.73 0.68
CA ASN A 83 -6.53 -9.48 1.74
C ASN A 83 -7.47 -10.00 2.85
N SER A 84 -8.77 -9.79 2.70
CA SER A 84 -9.81 -10.24 3.62
C SER A 84 -10.97 -10.87 2.84
N GLY A 85 -11.73 -11.74 3.50
CA GLY A 85 -12.91 -12.38 2.92
C GLY A 85 -13.96 -11.37 2.42
N ASN A 86 -14.85 -11.85 1.53
CA ASN A 86 -15.86 -11.06 0.82
C ASN A 86 -15.30 -9.99 -0.13
N SER A 87 -14.16 -10.27 -0.77
CA SER A 87 -13.53 -9.34 -1.72
C SER A 87 -13.26 -7.98 -1.06
N VAL A 88 -12.60 -8.01 0.10
CA VAL A 88 -12.31 -6.81 0.91
C VAL A 88 -10.81 -6.57 0.97
N ALA A 89 -10.41 -5.31 0.79
CA ALA A 89 -9.06 -4.84 1.10
C ALA A 89 -9.04 -4.12 2.44
N LYS A 90 -8.13 -4.52 3.31
CA LYS A 90 -7.84 -3.84 4.58
C LYS A 90 -6.42 -3.29 4.59
N ILE A 91 -6.30 -2.03 4.98
CA ILE A 91 -5.04 -1.31 5.08
C ILE A 91 -4.94 -0.63 6.44
N THR A 92 -3.75 -0.24 6.83
CA THR A 92 -3.49 0.37 8.14
C THR A 92 -2.54 1.56 8.05
N SER A 93 -2.61 2.44 9.05
CA SER A 93 -1.62 3.50 9.26
C SER A 93 -0.37 3.03 10.03
N LEU A 94 -0.28 1.76 10.43
CA LEU A 94 0.90 1.19 11.08
C LEU A 94 2.10 1.26 10.11
N PRO A 95 3.15 2.06 10.40
CA PRO A 95 4.27 2.20 9.50
C PRO A 95 5.23 1.00 9.57
N PRO A 96 5.87 0.61 8.44
CA PRO A 96 6.73 -0.57 8.35
C PRO A 96 8.10 -0.42 9.04
N TYR A 97 8.34 0.74 9.67
CA TYR A 97 9.59 1.13 10.29
C TYR A 97 9.46 1.50 11.77
N LEU A 98 8.34 1.15 12.40
CA LEU A 98 8.08 1.51 13.79
C LEU A 98 9.12 0.86 14.73
N PRO A 99 9.97 1.65 15.42
CA PRO A 99 11.04 1.08 16.23
C PRO A 99 10.51 0.23 17.38
N GLY A 100 11.18 -0.88 17.66
CA GLY A 100 10.89 -1.75 18.80
C GLY A 100 9.66 -2.64 18.63
N VAL A 101 8.94 -2.59 17.51
CA VAL A 101 7.92 -3.60 17.18
C VAL A 101 8.63 -4.85 16.66
N THR A 102 8.30 -6.00 17.23
CA THR A 102 8.82 -7.28 16.74
C THR A 102 7.97 -7.80 15.59
N ARG A 103 8.59 -8.53 14.66
CA ARG A 103 7.89 -9.29 13.61
C ARG A 103 6.71 -10.11 14.14
N ALA A 104 6.84 -10.75 15.30
CA ALA A 104 5.77 -11.57 15.87
C ALA A 104 4.55 -10.73 16.28
N GLU A 105 4.78 -9.59 16.93
CA GLU A 105 3.70 -8.67 17.32
C GLU A 105 3.05 -8.05 16.06
N ALA A 106 3.85 -7.58 15.10
CA ALA A 106 3.32 -7.03 13.85
C ALA A 106 2.47 -8.07 13.11
N PHE A 107 2.97 -9.31 12.99
CA PHE A 107 2.24 -10.41 12.37
C PHE A 107 0.92 -10.69 13.10
N GLU A 108 0.92 -10.77 14.43
CA GLU A 108 -0.31 -11.01 15.21
C GLU A 108 -1.35 -9.91 14.96
N LYS A 109 -0.96 -8.64 15.05
CA LYS A 109 -1.89 -7.51 14.91
C LYS A 109 -2.38 -7.34 13.47
N LEU A 110 -1.52 -7.52 12.48
CA LEU A 110 -1.92 -7.49 11.08
C LEU A 110 -2.84 -8.66 10.71
N ASN A 111 -2.60 -9.87 11.24
CA ASN A 111 -3.54 -10.99 11.07
C ASN A 111 -4.89 -10.72 11.72
N SER A 112 -4.92 -10.00 12.85
CA SER A 112 -6.17 -9.75 13.58
C SER A 112 -7.18 -8.91 12.79
N ILE A 113 -6.72 -8.10 11.82
CA ILE A 113 -7.61 -7.26 11.02
C ILE A 113 -8.14 -7.98 9.79
N VAL A 114 -7.41 -8.94 9.22
CA VAL A 114 -7.89 -9.71 8.05
C VAL A 114 -8.82 -10.84 8.49
N CYS A 115 -10.08 -10.80 8.05
CA CYS A 115 -11.08 -11.79 8.45
C CYS A 115 -11.27 -12.88 7.38
N GLY A 116 -11.48 -14.13 7.81
CA GLY A 116 -12.07 -15.16 6.95
C GLY A 116 -11.10 -16.06 6.17
N GLY A 117 -9.80 -15.99 6.47
CA GLY A 117 -8.78 -16.69 5.69
C GLY A 117 -8.61 -16.06 4.31
N ALA A 118 -7.55 -16.49 3.61
CA ALA A 118 -7.35 -16.25 2.19
C ALA A 118 -8.66 -16.48 1.42
N ALA A 119 -9.10 -15.55 0.58
CA ALA A 119 -10.09 -15.85 -0.47
C ALA A 119 -9.68 -17.15 -1.19
N PRO A 120 -10.60 -17.98 -1.72
CA PRO A 120 -10.22 -19.16 -2.49
C PRO A 120 -9.28 -18.75 -3.66
N GLY A 121 -8.00 -19.15 -3.59
CA GLY A 121 -6.95 -18.70 -4.54
C GLY A 121 -6.09 -17.52 -4.08
N SER A 122 -6.28 -17.00 -2.86
CA SER A 122 -5.36 -16.03 -2.26
C SER A 122 -4.07 -16.72 -1.85
N LEU A 123 -2.97 -16.10 -2.26
CA LEU A 123 -1.63 -16.42 -1.79
C LEU A 123 -1.60 -16.28 -0.26
N GLN A 124 -1.05 -17.31 0.39
CA GLN A 124 -1.30 -17.70 1.78
C GLN A 124 -0.66 -16.76 2.83
N SER A 125 -1.35 -16.64 3.98
CA SER A 125 -0.96 -16.10 5.31
C SER A 125 -0.52 -14.63 5.35
N ALA A 126 -1.04 -13.84 6.31
CA ALA A 126 -0.69 -12.42 6.41
C ALA A 126 0.81 -12.27 6.62
N CYS A 127 1.52 -11.91 5.57
CA CYS A 127 2.93 -11.65 5.63
C CYS A 127 3.10 -10.19 6.06
N CYS A 128 4.03 -9.95 6.99
CA CYS A 128 4.40 -8.59 7.42
C CYS A 128 5.79 -8.19 6.91
N ASP A 129 6.38 -9.01 6.04
CA ASP A 129 7.75 -8.83 5.56
C ASP A 129 7.84 -7.78 4.45
N TYR A 130 6.77 -7.64 3.65
CA TYR A 130 6.68 -6.63 2.61
C TYR A 130 5.42 -5.80 2.77
N PHE A 131 5.46 -4.61 2.20
CA PHE A 131 4.33 -3.69 2.20
C PHE A 131 4.20 -3.02 0.83
N VAL A 132 2.99 -2.53 0.57
CA VAL A 132 2.72 -1.51 -0.44
C VAL A 132 2.23 -0.28 0.30
N ALA A 133 2.74 0.89 -0.10
CA ALA A 133 2.40 2.19 0.47
C ALA A 133 1.48 2.96 -0.48
N PHE A 134 0.46 3.59 0.09
CA PHE A 134 -0.62 4.24 -0.65
C PHE A 134 -0.86 5.65 -0.12
N LEU A 135 -1.30 6.54 -1.00
CA LEU A 135 -1.98 7.75 -0.57
C LEU A 135 -3.41 7.42 -0.09
N PRO A 136 -3.89 8.06 0.98
CA PRO A 136 -5.29 7.98 1.37
C PRO A 136 -6.22 8.45 0.23
N SER A 137 -7.32 7.75 0.03
CA SER A 137 -8.38 8.13 -0.90
C SER A 137 -9.76 7.92 -0.26
N ASN A 138 -10.80 8.47 -0.90
CA ASN A 138 -12.17 8.38 -0.41
C ASN A 138 -12.81 6.99 -0.56
N CYS A 139 -12.15 6.02 -1.21
CA CYS A 139 -12.68 4.66 -1.34
C CYS A 139 -12.46 3.80 -0.08
N PHE A 140 -11.81 4.36 0.93
CA PHE A 140 -11.52 3.69 2.20
C PHE A 140 -12.34 4.27 3.35
N GLU A 141 -12.98 3.40 4.11
CA GLU A 141 -13.69 3.75 5.34
C GLU A 141 -12.87 3.33 6.55
N LYS A 142 -12.72 4.19 7.56
CA LYS A 142 -12.12 3.80 8.84
C LYS A 142 -13.07 2.82 9.54
N THR A 143 -12.57 1.62 9.82
CA THR A 143 -13.38 0.51 10.36
C THR A 143 -12.89 -0.01 11.71
N GLY A 144 -11.70 0.40 12.14
CA GLY A 144 -11.14 -0.02 13.42
C GLY A 144 -9.75 0.55 13.66
N GLU A 145 -9.09 0.00 14.67
CA GLU A 145 -7.74 0.37 15.09
C GLU A 145 -6.99 -0.90 15.55
N ILE A 146 -5.66 -0.91 15.39
CA ILE A 146 -4.77 -1.90 15.99
C ILE A 146 -3.78 -1.21 16.92
N SER A 147 -3.43 -1.87 18.02
CA SER A 147 -2.37 -1.44 18.92
C SER A 147 -1.26 -2.47 18.90
N VAL A 148 -0.02 -2.01 18.74
CA VAL A 148 1.19 -2.86 18.77
C VAL A 148 1.99 -2.57 20.03
N ARG A 149 2.59 -3.63 20.57
CA ARG A 149 3.57 -3.54 21.65
C ARG A 149 4.98 -3.36 21.07
N THR A 150 5.69 -2.37 21.60
CA THR A 150 7.12 -2.18 21.38
C THR A 150 7.91 -2.76 22.55
N VAL A 151 9.21 -2.96 22.37
CA VAL A 151 10.14 -3.37 23.44
C VAL A 151 10.10 -2.39 24.64
N ASP A 152 9.83 -1.10 24.39
CA ASP A 152 9.78 -0.06 25.42
C ASP A 152 8.38 0.18 26.02
N GLY A 153 7.35 -0.54 25.53
CA GLY A 153 5.97 -0.41 26.00
C GLY A 153 4.94 -0.38 24.86
N GLU A 154 3.68 -0.08 25.17
CA GLU A 154 2.63 0.03 24.16
C GLU A 154 2.79 1.31 23.32
N CYS A 155 2.59 1.19 22.00
CA CYS A 155 2.48 2.33 21.10
C CYS A 155 1.01 2.77 20.99
N GLY A 156 0.78 3.98 20.49
CA GLY A 156 -0.56 4.48 20.18
C GLY A 156 -1.31 3.59 19.18
N PRO A 157 -2.64 3.72 19.10
CA PRO A 157 -3.43 2.98 18.12
C PRO A 157 -3.14 3.45 16.70
N PHE A 158 -3.19 2.50 15.76
CA PHE A 158 -3.08 2.72 14.33
C PHE A 158 -4.40 2.40 13.66
N ASP A 159 -4.91 3.35 12.89
CA ASP A 159 -6.16 3.22 12.16
C ASP A 159 -6.11 2.06 11.16
N VAL A 160 -7.27 1.41 11.00
CA VAL A 160 -7.53 0.35 10.03
C VAL A 160 -8.66 0.80 9.12
N PHE A 161 -8.39 0.80 7.83
CA PHE A 161 -9.34 1.19 6.81
C PHE A 161 -9.72 0.01 5.93
N THR A 162 -10.96 0.05 5.45
CA THR A 162 -11.55 -1.00 4.62
C THR A 162 -12.03 -0.40 3.31
N ARG A 163 -11.70 -1.04 2.18
CA ARG A 163 -12.35 -0.84 0.89
C ARG A 163 -13.17 -2.09 0.58
N GLN A 164 -14.49 -1.93 0.54
CA GLN A 164 -15.40 -2.97 0.06
C GLN A 164 -15.50 -2.93 -1.46
N ARG A 165 -15.72 -4.11 -2.05
CA ARG A 165 -16.03 -4.21 -3.48
C ARG A 165 -17.23 -3.35 -3.85
N GLN A 166 -17.10 -2.61 -4.94
CA GLN A 166 -18.17 -1.83 -5.56
C GLN A 166 -18.67 -2.52 -6.85
N PRO A 167 -19.90 -2.26 -7.32
CA PRO A 167 -20.45 -2.84 -8.54
C PRO A 167 -19.59 -2.63 -9.80
N GLU A 168 -18.86 -1.52 -9.86
CA GLU A 168 -17.94 -1.14 -10.94
C GLU A 168 -16.60 -1.88 -10.91
N ASP A 169 -16.28 -2.59 -9.83
CA ASP A 169 -15.03 -3.33 -9.72
C ASP A 169 -15.06 -4.58 -10.63
N GLN A 170 -14.07 -4.65 -11.52
CA GLN A 170 -13.94 -5.67 -12.56
C GLN A 170 -13.51 -7.05 -12.04
N SER A 171 -13.06 -7.14 -10.79
CA SER A 171 -12.49 -8.34 -10.19
C SER A 171 -12.96 -8.51 -8.75
N ASP A 172 -13.05 -9.77 -8.32
CA ASP A 172 -13.28 -10.15 -6.93
C ASP A 172 -11.98 -10.27 -6.12
N MET A 173 -10.83 -10.30 -6.81
CA MET A 173 -9.53 -10.60 -6.19
C MET A 173 -8.69 -9.35 -5.95
N PHE A 174 -8.96 -8.28 -6.68
CA PHE A 174 -8.21 -7.03 -6.62
C PHE A 174 -9.02 -5.87 -7.18
N PHE A 175 -8.52 -4.66 -6.92
CA PHE A 175 -9.08 -3.40 -7.38
C PHE A 175 -8.03 -2.64 -8.17
N LYS A 176 -8.44 -1.88 -9.19
CA LYS A 176 -7.54 -0.91 -9.81
C LYS A 176 -7.29 0.22 -8.80
N TYR A 177 -6.03 0.58 -8.58
CA TYR A 177 -5.64 1.58 -7.60
C TYR A 177 -4.35 2.28 -8.08
N GLU A 178 -4.45 3.55 -8.47
CA GLU A 178 -3.36 4.29 -9.12
C GLU A 178 -2.48 5.03 -8.09
N GLU A 179 -3.01 5.23 -6.90
CA GLU A 179 -2.44 5.96 -5.76
C GLU A 179 -1.39 5.14 -4.97
N ILE A 180 -0.77 4.18 -5.65
CA ILE A 180 0.34 3.39 -5.11
C ILE A 180 1.63 4.21 -5.24
N VAL A 181 2.26 4.48 -4.11
CA VAL A 181 3.53 5.22 -4.05
C VAL A 181 4.69 4.27 -4.33
N CYS A 182 4.80 3.19 -3.55
CA CYS A 182 5.90 2.23 -3.67
C CYS A 182 5.58 0.89 -2.99
N ALA A 183 6.48 -0.07 -3.15
CA ALA A 183 6.52 -1.28 -2.34
C ALA A 183 7.86 -1.38 -1.61
N GLY A 184 7.92 -2.14 -0.52
CA GLY A 184 9.15 -2.22 0.26
C GLY A 184 9.18 -3.39 1.21
N LYS A 185 10.37 -3.63 1.75
CA LYS A 185 10.57 -4.58 2.84
C LYS A 185 10.35 -3.88 4.19
N SER A 186 9.57 -4.50 5.05
CA SER A 186 9.36 -4.06 6.43
C SER A 186 10.59 -4.34 7.31
N VAL A 187 10.77 -3.56 8.39
CA VAL A 187 11.89 -3.71 9.34
C VAL A 187 11.44 -4.09 10.76
N PHE A 188 10.25 -4.68 10.90
CA PHE A 188 9.79 -5.31 12.15
C PHE A 188 10.63 -6.54 12.56
#